data_AF-A0A2Z6SMN9-F1
#
_entry.id   AF-A0A2Z6SMN9-F1
#
_cell.length_a   1.000
_cell.length_b   1.000
_cell.length_c   1.000
_cell.angle_alpha   90.00
_cell.angle_beta   90.00
_cell.angle_gamma   90.00
#
_symmetry.space_group_name_H-M   'P 1'
#
loop_
_entity.id
_entity.type
_entity.pdbx_description
1 polymer ?
#
loop_
_entity_poly.entity_id
_entity_poly.type
_entity_poly.pdbx_seq_one_letter_code
_entity_poly.pdbx_strand_id
1 'polypeptide(L)'
;MSQCFSIRSFLYLLFLTIVLIIYGLHVKRLLSHLSDVTSGSSRIASTDPLLIHDRHDLLFTFNNLHGIIPEQTLSDSSSEQRLNEVKGFISGQSLRPFVSMTVKIRSTIKNIQFLIDTGSPMTYLCKEVLDSYDITIFNTKTPFPVQINNRLILTSLSPAGSCFENLNILGMDYLLLYKARIILDFDEISINFMDD
;
A
#
# COMPACT_ATOMS: atom_id res chain seq x y z
N MET A 1 34.24 39.39 1.02
CA MET A 1 32.80 39.18 0.79
C MET A 1 32.49 37.72 1.09
N SER A 2 32.13 37.40 2.34
CA SER A 2 31.87 36.02 2.78
C SER A 2 30.39 35.71 2.60
N GLN A 3 30.08 34.70 1.77
CA GLN A 3 28.72 34.21 1.59
C GLN A 3 28.29 33.42 2.82
N CYS A 4 27.29 33.95 3.53
CA CYS A 4 26.59 33.25 4.61
C CYS A 4 25.61 32.25 3.97
N PHE A 5 26.06 31.01 3.74
CA PHE A 5 25.19 29.93 3.30
C PHE A 5 24.24 29.56 4.44
N SER A 6 22.97 29.94 4.32
CA SER A 6 21.93 29.61 5.30
C SER A 6 21.75 28.09 5.41
N ILE A 7 21.76 27.58 6.65
CA ILE A 7 21.55 26.16 6.99
C ILE A 7 20.29 25.58 6.32
N ARG A 8 19.25 26.41 6.12
CA ARG A 8 18.03 26.03 5.40
C ARG A 8 18.26 25.66 3.94
N SER A 9 19.19 26.34 3.27
CA SER A 9 19.55 26.06 1.88
C SER A 9 20.32 24.73 1.76
N PHE A 10 21.14 24.42 2.76
CA PHE A 10 21.87 23.15 2.82
C PHE A 10 20.92 21.96 3.06
N LEU A 11 19.96 22.08 3.98
CA LEU A 11 18.94 21.04 4.19
C LEU A 11 18.09 20.80 2.94
N TYR A 12 17.77 21.86 2.19
CA TYR A 12 16.97 21.72 0.96
C TYR A 12 17.74 21.00 -0.14
N LEU A 13 19.03 21.30 -0.33
CA LEU A 13 19.89 20.56 -1.26
C LEU A 13 20.08 19.10 -0.83
N LEU A 14 20.21 18.83 0.47
CA LEU A 14 20.32 17.47 0.98
C LEU A 14 19.02 16.68 0.74
N PHE A 15 17.87 17.30 0.97
CA PHE A 15 16.57 16.67 0.69
C PHE A 15 16.39 16.41 -0.81
N LEU A 16 16.73 17.37 -1.67
CA LEU A 16 16.62 17.22 -3.12
C LEU A 16 17.55 16.12 -3.65
N THR A 17 18.76 16.00 -3.12
CA THR A 17 19.69 14.93 -3.51
C THR A 17 19.20 13.56 -3.04
N ILE A 18 18.66 13.45 -1.83
CA ILE A 18 18.04 12.20 -1.34
C ILE A 18 16.84 11.80 -2.22
N VAL A 19 15.95 12.72 -2.54
CA VAL A 19 14.80 12.46 -3.44
C VAL A 19 15.28 12.03 -4.83
N LEU A 20 16.28 12.69 -5.41
CA LEU A 20 16.87 12.32 -6.70
C LEU A 20 17.55 10.93 -6.66
N ILE A 21 18.20 10.57 -5.55
CA ILE A 21 18.80 9.25 -5.36
C ILE A 21 17.72 8.17 -5.27
N ILE A 22 16.65 8.41 -4.49
CA ILE A 22 15.52 7.49 -4.37
C ILE A 22 14.84 7.30 -5.73
N TYR A 23 14.57 8.41 -6.45
CA TYR A 23 13.96 8.36 -7.77
C TYR A 23 14.87 7.67 -8.79
N GLY A 24 16.18 7.95 -8.75
CA GLY A 24 17.18 7.31 -9.59
C GLY A 24 17.31 5.81 -9.32
N LEU A 25 17.26 5.37 -8.06
CA LEU A 25 17.20 3.95 -7.71
C LEU A 25 15.91 3.30 -8.20
N HIS A 26 14.78 3.98 -8.07
CA HIS A 26 13.48 3.46 -8.51
C HIS A 26 13.43 3.29 -10.03
N VAL A 27 13.93 4.27 -10.79
CA VAL A 27 14.03 4.19 -12.26
C VAL A 27 15.01 3.11 -12.71
N LYS A 28 16.18 2.97 -12.06
CA LYS A 28 17.12 1.88 -12.36
C LYS A 28 16.50 0.50 -12.10
N ARG A 29 15.71 0.37 -11.04
CA ARG A 29 15.00 -0.86 -10.69
C ARG A 29 13.86 -1.18 -11.68
N LEU A 30 13.19 -0.16 -12.20
CA LEU A 30 12.20 -0.32 -13.26
C LEU A 30 12.86 -0.77 -14.58
N LEU A 31 14.01 -0.19 -14.91
CA LEU A 31 14.77 -0.52 -16.12
C LEU A 31 15.40 -1.92 -16.05
N SER A 32 15.86 -2.38 -14.88
CA SER A 32 16.34 -3.76 -14.70
C SER A 32 15.22 -4.79 -14.82
N HIS A 33 14.01 -4.45 -14.39
CA HIS A 33 12.83 -5.30 -14.60
C HIS A 33 12.39 -5.34 -16.07
N LEU A 34 12.57 -4.25 -16.83
CA LEU A 34 12.26 -4.22 -18.26
C LEU A 34 13.28 -5.01 -19.10
N SER A 35 14.55 -5.08 -18.69
CA SER A 35 15.54 -5.93 -19.36
C SER A 35 15.27 -7.42 -19.14
N ASP A 36 14.89 -7.84 -17.92
CA ASP A 36 14.61 -9.25 -17.61
C ASP A 36 13.34 -9.80 -18.27
N VAL A 37 12.36 -8.95 -18.58
CA VAL A 37 11.11 -9.37 -19.25
C VAL A 37 11.33 -9.71 -20.72
N THR A 38 12.43 -9.26 -21.34
CA THR A 38 12.73 -9.57 -22.75
C THR A 38 13.46 -10.89 -22.99
N SER A 39 13.98 -11.54 -21.93
CA SER A 39 14.55 -12.88 -22.01
C SER A 39 13.68 -13.85 -21.22
N GLY A 40 12.75 -14.51 -21.90
CA GLY A 40 11.92 -15.53 -21.27
C GLY A 40 12.77 -16.69 -20.72
N SER A 41 12.67 -16.95 -19.41
CA SER A 41 12.56 -18.29 -18.81
C SER A 41 12.70 -18.21 -17.28
N SER A 42 11.71 -18.77 -16.58
CA SER A 42 11.76 -19.39 -15.25
C SER A 42 12.30 -18.63 -14.02
N ARG A 43 11.41 -18.45 -13.04
CA ARG A 43 11.66 -18.42 -11.58
C ARG A 43 12.88 -17.60 -11.10
N ILE A 44 12.68 -16.30 -10.91
CA ILE A 44 13.61 -15.50 -10.11
C ILE A 44 13.19 -15.60 -8.64
N ALA A 45 13.80 -16.53 -7.92
CA ALA A 45 13.97 -16.37 -6.48
C ALA A 45 14.86 -15.13 -6.29
N SER A 46 14.29 -14.05 -5.75
CA SER A 46 15.02 -12.82 -5.45
C SER A 46 16.17 -13.17 -4.48
N THR A 47 17.42 -13.02 -4.92
CA THR A 47 18.62 -13.30 -4.10
C THR A 47 18.97 -12.17 -3.13
N ASP A 48 18.21 -11.07 -3.14
CA ASP A 48 18.40 -9.96 -2.22
C ASP A 48 17.89 -10.31 -0.82
N PRO A 49 18.76 -10.38 0.21
CA PRO A 49 18.37 -10.76 1.56
C PRO A 49 17.34 -9.79 2.16
N LEU A 50 17.37 -8.51 1.79
CA LEU A 50 16.36 -7.53 2.20
C LEU A 50 14.97 -7.84 1.63
N LEU A 51 14.89 -8.26 0.36
CA LEU A 51 13.61 -8.64 -0.26
C LEU A 51 13.10 -9.98 0.24
N ILE A 52 14.01 -10.91 0.56
CA ILE A 52 13.66 -12.18 1.19
C ILE A 52 13.10 -11.92 2.59
N HIS A 53 13.76 -11.08 3.37
CA HIS A 53 13.30 -10.72 4.72
C HIS A 53 11.94 -10.03 4.69
N ASP A 54 11.76 -9.04 3.81
CA ASP A 54 10.47 -8.37 3.63
C ASP A 54 9.36 -9.32 3.20
N ARG A 55 9.66 -10.27 2.29
CA ARG A 55 8.70 -11.31 1.89
C ARG A 55 8.30 -12.20 3.05
N HIS A 56 9.26 -12.66 3.84
CA HIS A 56 8.98 -13.50 5.00
C HIS A 56 8.19 -12.75 6.06
N ASP A 57 8.49 -11.47 6.29
CA ASP A 57 7.78 -10.65 7.25
C ASP A 57 6.33 -10.38 6.82
N LEU A 58 6.11 -10.04 5.54
CA LEU A 58 4.77 -9.85 4.97
C LEU A 58 3.97 -11.15 4.99
N LEU A 59 4.59 -12.28 4.68
CA LEU A 59 3.94 -13.60 4.72
C LEU A 59 3.62 -14.02 6.16
N PHE A 60 4.54 -13.80 7.10
CA PHE A 60 4.34 -14.06 8.53
C PHE A 60 3.23 -13.17 9.08
N THR A 61 3.25 -11.88 8.72
CA THR A 61 2.20 -10.93 9.09
C THR A 61 0.87 -11.37 8.50
N PHE A 62 0.78 -11.68 7.20
CA PHE A 62 -0.45 -12.15 6.57
C PHE A 62 -1.01 -13.42 7.23
N ASN A 63 -0.16 -14.42 7.49
CA ASN A 63 -0.56 -15.66 8.14
C ASN A 63 -1.02 -15.43 9.59
N ASN A 64 -0.36 -14.51 10.31
CA ASN A 64 -0.78 -14.13 11.67
C ASN A 64 -2.00 -13.23 11.67
N LEU A 65 -2.23 -12.38 10.67
CA LEU A 65 -3.46 -11.62 10.51
C LEU A 65 -4.66 -12.57 10.36
N HIS A 66 -4.47 -13.65 9.60
CA HIS A 66 -5.43 -14.74 9.53
C HIS A 66 -5.65 -15.46 10.87
N GLY A 67 -4.64 -15.51 11.74
CA GLY A 67 -4.71 -16.15 13.07
C GLY A 67 -5.15 -15.24 14.23
N ILE A 68 -4.96 -13.93 14.11
CA ILE A 68 -5.22 -12.94 15.17
C ILE A 68 -6.59 -12.29 15.00
N ILE A 69 -7.12 -12.15 13.76
CA ILE A 69 -8.51 -11.73 13.54
C ILE A 69 -9.10 -12.38 12.28
N PRO A 70 -9.48 -13.67 12.33
CA PRO A 70 -10.20 -14.33 11.22
C PRO A 70 -11.53 -13.63 10.86
N GLU A 71 -12.09 -12.89 11.82
CA GLU A 71 -13.46 -12.38 11.76
C GLU A 71 -13.58 -10.96 11.14
N GLN A 72 -12.47 -10.27 10.84
CA GLN A 72 -12.50 -8.89 10.31
C GLN A 72 -11.90 -8.69 8.93
N THR A 73 -11.13 -9.66 8.40
CA THR A 73 -10.48 -9.54 7.08
C THR A 73 -11.50 -9.48 5.93
N LEU A 74 -12.68 -10.06 6.15
CA LEU A 74 -13.85 -10.04 5.27
C LEU A 74 -15.14 -10.12 6.11
N SER A 75 -15.40 -9.13 6.97
CA SER A 75 -16.71 -9.05 7.64
C SER A 75 -17.71 -8.29 6.79
N ASP A 76 -18.92 -8.83 6.64
CA ASP A 76 -20.03 -8.10 6.07
C ASP A 76 -20.36 -6.91 6.98
N SER A 77 -20.26 -5.69 6.42
CA SER A 77 -20.59 -4.47 7.16
C SER A 77 -21.95 -3.95 6.70
N SER A 78 -22.87 -3.74 7.63
CA SER A 78 -24.23 -3.28 7.35
C SER A 78 -24.37 -1.78 7.10
N SER A 79 -23.29 -0.98 7.18
CA SER A 79 -23.35 0.47 7.03
C SER A 79 -22.16 1.07 6.28
N GLU A 80 -22.44 2.02 5.38
CA GLU A 80 -21.45 2.89 4.74
C GLU A 80 -20.90 3.88 5.77
N GLN A 81 -19.90 3.46 6.53
CA GLN A 81 -19.25 4.38 7.46
C GLN A 81 -18.25 5.24 6.70
N ARG A 82 -18.44 6.55 6.76
CA ARG A 82 -17.40 7.53 6.40
C ARG A 82 -16.73 7.96 7.68
N LEU A 83 -15.61 7.33 8.02
CA LEU A 83 -14.82 7.74 9.15
C LEU A 83 -13.82 8.80 8.71
N ASN A 84 -13.75 9.90 9.47
CA ASN A 84 -12.70 10.91 9.31
C ASN A 84 -11.42 10.46 10.01
N GLU A 85 -11.52 9.64 11.03
CA GLU A 85 -10.40 8.99 11.69
C GLU A 85 -10.54 7.47 11.58
N VAL A 86 -9.53 6.82 11.01
CA VAL A 86 -9.44 5.36 10.94
C VAL A 86 -8.28 4.91 11.80
N LYS A 87 -8.58 4.10 12.82
CA LYS A 87 -7.57 3.46 13.67
C LYS A 87 -7.05 2.19 13.02
N GLY A 88 -5.81 1.86 13.33
CA GLY A 88 -5.15 0.65 12.85
C GLY A 88 -4.19 0.09 13.89
N PHE A 89 -3.30 -0.78 13.44
CA PHE A 89 -2.26 -1.38 14.26
C PHE A 89 -0.96 -1.57 13.47
N ILE A 90 0.13 -1.78 14.19
CA ILE A 90 1.45 -2.10 13.62
C ILE A 90 1.68 -3.60 13.75
N SER A 91 2.13 -4.26 12.68
CA SER A 91 2.38 -5.71 12.69
C SER A 91 3.63 -6.08 11.88
N GLY A 92 4.23 -7.21 12.25
CA GLY A 92 5.43 -7.75 11.62
C GLY A 92 6.73 -7.23 12.24
N GLN A 93 7.83 -7.90 11.90
CA GLN A 93 9.21 -7.53 12.23
C GLN A 93 9.60 -6.20 11.58
N SER A 94 9.06 -5.89 10.40
CA SER A 94 9.27 -4.61 9.73
C SER A 94 8.34 -3.50 10.23
N LEU A 95 7.60 -3.73 11.33
CA LEU A 95 6.71 -2.76 11.98
C LEU A 95 5.78 -2.05 10.98
N ARG A 96 5.06 -2.85 10.20
CA ARG A 96 4.25 -2.34 9.09
C ARG A 96 2.88 -1.86 9.57
N PRO A 97 2.45 -0.66 9.13
CA PRO A 97 1.17 -0.10 9.51
C PRO A 97 0.00 -0.69 8.73
N PHE A 98 -1.01 -1.19 9.44
CA PHE A 98 -2.25 -1.70 8.86
C PHE A 98 -3.47 -0.93 9.38
N VAL A 99 -4.48 -0.76 8.53
CA VAL A 99 -5.77 -0.19 8.88
C VAL A 99 -6.91 -1.04 8.34
N SER A 100 -8.04 -1.08 9.05
CA SER A 100 -9.26 -1.73 8.59
C SER A 100 -10.24 -0.68 8.08
N MET A 101 -10.71 -0.83 6.85
CA MET A 101 -11.64 0.10 6.22
C MET A 101 -12.75 -0.64 5.47
N THR A 102 -13.94 -0.04 5.41
CA THR A 102 -15.02 -0.54 4.57
C THR A 102 -14.66 -0.37 3.10
N VAL A 103 -14.94 -1.38 2.29
CA VAL A 103 -14.83 -1.32 0.84
C VAL A 103 -16.17 -1.70 0.26
N LYS A 104 -16.68 -0.81 -0.59
CA LYS A 104 -17.89 -1.03 -1.36
C LYS A 104 -17.54 -1.21 -2.82
N ILE A 105 -17.97 -2.35 -3.36
CA ILE A 105 -17.94 -2.64 -4.78
C ILE A 105 -19.35 -3.07 -5.18
N ARG A 106 -19.94 -2.37 -6.15
CA ARG A 106 -21.38 -2.50 -6.50
C ARG A 106 -22.25 -2.25 -5.25
N SER A 107 -23.05 -3.23 -4.85
CA SER A 107 -23.97 -3.16 -3.69
C SER A 107 -23.43 -3.86 -2.44
N THR A 108 -22.25 -4.47 -2.50
CA THR A 108 -21.69 -5.25 -1.39
C THR A 108 -20.66 -4.41 -0.65
N ILE A 109 -20.67 -4.46 0.68
CA ILE A 109 -19.73 -3.74 1.54
C ILE A 109 -19.06 -4.73 2.48
N LYS A 110 -17.73 -4.70 2.54
CA LYS A 110 -16.95 -5.56 3.45
C LYS A 110 -15.88 -4.75 4.15
N ASN A 111 -15.51 -5.13 5.37
CA ASN A 111 -14.31 -4.60 6.00
C ASN A 111 -13.08 -5.31 5.44
N ILE A 112 -12.08 -4.52 5.06
CA ILE A 112 -10.85 -4.99 4.43
C ILE A 112 -9.67 -4.33 5.12
N GLN A 113 -8.65 -5.14 5.40
CA GLN A 113 -7.39 -4.67 5.95
C GLN A 113 -6.47 -4.20 4.81
N PHE A 114 -5.90 -3.02 4.99
CA PHE A 114 -4.93 -2.41 4.09
C PHE A 114 -3.61 -2.20 4.79
N LEU A 115 -2.52 -2.57 4.11
CA LEU A 115 -1.19 -2.07 4.40
C LEU A 115 -1.09 -0.62 3.93
N ILE A 116 -0.70 0.30 4.80
CA ILE A 116 -0.36 1.66 4.38
C ILE A 116 1.04 1.65 3.78
N ASP A 117 1.16 2.01 2.51
CA ASP A 117 2.46 2.08 1.83
C ASP A 117 2.63 3.42 1.10
N THR A 118 3.38 4.32 1.73
CA THR A 118 3.73 5.63 1.14
C THR A 118 4.75 5.53 0.00
N GLY A 119 5.39 4.36 -0.18
CA GLY A 119 6.21 4.05 -1.34
C GLY A 119 5.40 3.57 -2.54
N SER A 120 4.12 3.20 -2.35
CA SER A 120 3.25 2.76 -3.44
C SER A 120 2.57 3.96 -4.11
N PRO A 121 2.74 4.16 -5.43
CA PRO A 121 2.09 5.25 -6.15
C PRO A 121 0.58 5.04 -6.32
N MET A 122 0.10 3.79 -6.22
CA MET A 122 -1.31 3.43 -6.44
C MET A 122 -1.85 2.56 -5.31
N THR A 123 -3.17 2.58 -5.17
CA THR A 123 -3.92 1.71 -4.26
C THR A 123 -4.28 0.40 -4.97
N TYR A 124 -4.05 -0.72 -4.28
CA TYR A 124 -4.23 -2.06 -4.84
C TYR A 124 -5.15 -2.91 -3.96
N LEU A 125 -5.96 -3.74 -4.63
CA LEU A 125 -6.73 -4.81 -4.00
C LEU A 125 -6.16 -6.17 -4.43
N CYS A 126 -6.02 -7.08 -3.47
CA CYS A 126 -5.57 -8.43 -3.76
C CYS A 126 -6.66 -9.26 -4.41
N LYS A 127 -6.25 -10.39 -5.00
CA LYS A 127 -7.17 -11.28 -5.71
C LYS A 127 -8.25 -11.86 -4.77
N GLU A 128 -7.87 -12.25 -3.56
CA GLU A 128 -8.79 -12.83 -2.57
C GLU A 128 -9.95 -11.90 -2.24
N VAL A 129 -9.67 -10.61 -2.05
CA VAL A 129 -10.71 -9.60 -1.84
C VAL A 129 -11.67 -9.58 -3.01
N LEU A 130 -11.18 -9.53 -4.25
CA LEU A 130 -12.00 -9.44 -5.45
C LEU A 130 -12.81 -10.70 -5.71
N ASP A 131 -12.22 -11.87 -5.49
CA ASP A 131 -12.90 -13.17 -5.55
C ASP A 131 -14.07 -13.18 -4.56
N SER A 132 -13.91 -12.55 -3.38
CA SER A 132 -14.99 -12.44 -2.39
C SER A 132 -16.18 -11.57 -2.84
N TYR A 133 -16.00 -10.69 -3.83
CA TYR A 133 -17.08 -9.90 -4.45
C TYR A 133 -17.65 -10.56 -5.72
N ASP A 134 -17.25 -11.80 -6.02
CA ASP A 134 -17.56 -12.50 -7.27
C ASP A 134 -17.11 -11.70 -8.51
N ILE A 135 -15.99 -10.98 -8.40
CA ILE A 135 -15.44 -10.16 -9.49
C ILE A 135 -14.30 -10.91 -10.15
N THR A 136 -14.54 -11.40 -11.37
CA THR A 136 -13.49 -11.91 -12.23
C THR A 136 -12.85 -10.77 -13.00
N ILE A 137 -11.67 -10.30 -12.58
CA ILE A 137 -10.92 -9.30 -13.35
C ILE A 137 -10.18 -10.01 -14.49
N PHE A 138 -10.65 -9.80 -15.72
CA PHE A 138 -10.02 -10.34 -16.93
C PHE A 138 -8.80 -9.52 -17.38
N ASN A 139 -8.70 -8.25 -16.98
CA ASN A 139 -7.61 -7.37 -17.34
C ASN A 139 -6.99 -6.72 -16.09
N THR A 140 -5.83 -7.23 -15.69
CA THR A 140 -5.09 -6.78 -14.51
C THR A 140 -4.46 -5.39 -14.67
N LYS A 141 -4.48 -4.82 -15.89
CA LYS A 141 -3.82 -3.55 -16.21
C LYS A 141 -4.74 -2.34 -16.18
N THR A 142 -6.06 -2.54 -16.12
CA THR A 142 -7.03 -1.44 -16.12
C THR A 142 -7.51 -1.17 -14.70
N PRO A 143 -7.25 0.03 -14.13
CA PRO A 143 -7.82 0.42 -12.86
C PRO A 143 -9.36 0.42 -12.92
N PHE A 144 -9.99 0.11 -11.79
CA PHE A 144 -11.45 0.06 -11.66
C PHE A 144 -11.91 0.85 -10.43
N PRO A 145 -13.12 1.45 -10.47
CA PRO A 145 -13.61 2.26 -9.37
C PRO A 145 -14.05 1.39 -8.20
N VAL A 146 -13.63 1.78 -7.01
CA VAL A 146 -14.08 1.22 -5.73
C VAL A 146 -14.28 2.33 -4.72
N GLN A 147 -15.10 2.08 -3.72
CA GLN A 147 -15.35 3.04 -2.66
C GLN A 147 -14.77 2.52 -1.35
N ILE A 148 -13.66 3.12 -0.90
CA ILE A 148 -12.96 2.76 0.34
C ILE A 148 -13.33 3.79 1.40
N ASN A 149 -13.80 3.37 2.57
CA ASN A 149 -14.25 4.24 3.66
C ASN A 149 -15.17 5.38 3.17
N ASN A 150 -16.15 5.00 2.33
CA ASN A 150 -17.09 5.91 1.68
C ASN A 150 -16.44 6.99 0.78
N ARG A 151 -15.27 6.70 0.20
CA ARG A 151 -14.49 7.58 -0.69
C ARG A 151 -14.12 6.86 -1.98
N LEU A 152 -14.44 7.47 -3.13
CA LEU A 152 -14.30 6.86 -4.46
C LEU A 152 -12.88 6.99 -5.02
N ILE A 153 -12.23 5.86 -5.29
CA ILE A 153 -10.87 5.80 -5.85
C ILE A 153 -10.80 4.78 -6.99
N LEU A 154 -9.81 4.94 -7.87
CA LEU A 154 -9.47 3.92 -8.87
C LEU A 154 -8.39 3.00 -8.29
N THR A 155 -8.70 1.70 -8.17
CA THR A 155 -7.75 0.70 -7.70
C THR A 155 -7.32 -0.23 -8.83
N SER A 156 -6.14 -0.83 -8.68
CA SER A 156 -5.67 -1.90 -9.56
C SER A 156 -5.58 -3.23 -8.81
N LEU A 157 -5.55 -4.34 -9.54
CA LEU A 157 -5.23 -5.64 -8.95
C LEU A 157 -3.78 -5.64 -8.48
N SER A 158 -3.50 -6.14 -7.27
CA SER A 158 -2.14 -6.34 -6.79
C SER A 158 -1.30 -7.15 -7.79
N PRO A 159 -0.07 -6.73 -8.15
CA PRO A 159 0.68 -7.39 -9.21
C PRO A 159 0.99 -8.86 -8.89
N ALA A 160 0.55 -9.78 -9.75
CA ALA A 160 0.80 -11.21 -9.60
C ALA A 160 2.31 -11.51 -9.59
N GLY A 161 2.75 -12.41 -8.70
CA GLY A 161 4.16 -12.76 -8.52
C GLY A 161 4.98 -11.73 -7.72
N SER A 162 4.37 -10.64 -7.25
CA SER A 162 5.02 -9.69 -6.34
C SER A 162 4.97 -10.17 -4.88
N CYS A 163 5.77 -9.56 -4.00
CA CYS A 163 5.67 -9.79 -2.56
C CYS A 163 4.35 -9.30 -1.94
N PHE A 164 3.53 -8.57 -2.71
CA PHE A 164 2.28 -7.97 -2.27
C PHE A 164 1.05 -8.56 -2.96
N GLU A 165 1.20 -9.66 -3.70
CA GLU A 165 0.09 -10.29 -4.44
C GLU A 165 -1.14 -10.57 -3.58
N ASN A 166 -0.91 -10.94 -2.31
CA ASN A 166 -1.95 -11.30 -1.35
C ASN A 166 -2.31 -10.16 -0.39
N LEU A 167 -1.81 -8.94 -0.62
CA LEU A 167 -2.04 -7.80 0.26
C LEU A 167 -2.81 -6.70 -0.46
N ASN A 168 -3.71 -6.06 0.29
CA ASN A 168 -4.32 -4.81 -0.11
C ASN A 168 -3.40 -3.66 0.31
N ILE A 169 -3.12 -2.76 -0.60
CA ILE A 169 -2.20 -1.64 -0.38
C ILE A 169 -2.97 -0.35 -0.49
N LEU A 170 -2.87 0.49 0.53
CA LEU A 170 -3.30 1.88 0.47
C LEU A 170 -2.12 2.75 0.03
N GLY A 171 -2.19 3.20 -1.22
CA GLY A 171 -1.12 3.96 -1.86
C GLY A 171 -1.25 5.47 -1.70
N MET A 172 -0.25 6.17 -2.24
CA MET A 172 -0.19 7.63 -2.21
C MET A 172 -1.28 8.33 -3.02
N ASP A 173 -1.83 7.68 -4.04
CA ASP A 173 -2.98 8.20 -4.80
C ASP A 173 -4.18 8.49 -3.89
N TYR A 174 -4.57 7.53 -3.06
CA TYR A 174 -5.67 7.66 -2.12
C TYR A 174 -5.33 8.64 -1.00
N LEU A 175 -4.14 8.49 -0.41
CA LEU A 175 -3.70 9.33 0.71
C LEU A 175 -3.62 10.81 0.33
N LEU A 176 -3.07 11.14 -0.85
CA LEU A 176 -2.99 12.52 -1.33
C LEU A 176 -4.35 13.06 -1.73
N LEU A 177 -5.17 12.27 -2.43
CA LEU A 177 -6.49 12.69 -2.90
C LEU A 177 -7.36 13.17 -1.74
N TYR A 178 -7.30 12.48 -0.59
CA TYR A 178 -8.09 12.79 0.60
C TYR A 178 -7.31 13.50 1.71
N LYS A 179 -6.17 14.11 1.36
CA LYS A 179 -5.32 14.90 2.26
C LYS A 179 -5.07 14.18 3.60
N ALA A 180 -4.83 12.88 3.52
CA ALA A 180 -4.72 12.02 4.69
C ALA A 180 -3.49 12.39 5.51
N ARG A 181 -3.69 12.55 6.82
CA ARG A 181 -2.63 12.70 7.82
C ARG A 181 -2.45 11.37 8.55
N ILE A 182 -1.30 10.75 8.35
CA ILE A 182 -0.92 9.52 9.05
C ILE A 182 -0.20 9.90 10.34
N ILE A 183 -0.69 9.41 11.47
CA ILE A 183 -0.04 9.53 12.78
C ILE A 183 0.35 8.12 13.19
N LEU A 184 1.65 7.88 13.27
CA LEU A 184 2.21 6.60 13.68
C LEU A 184 2.87 6.79 15.05
N ASP A 185 2.23 6.23 16.07
CA ASP A 185 2.80 6.00 17.38
C ASP A 185 3.13 4.50 17.50
N PHE A 186 4.17 4.13 18.24
CA PHE A 186 4.54 2.72 18.38
C PHE A 186 3.46 1.88 19.07
N ASP A 187 2.55 2.53 19.80
CA ASP A 187 1.41 1.91 20.47
C ASP A 187 0.10 2.01 19.67
N GLU A 188 -0.04 2.99 18.76
CA GLU A 188 -1.28 3.25 18.02
C GLU A 188 -1.00 3.89 16.65
N ILE A 189 -1.74 3.47 15.63
CA ILE A 189 -1.77 4.17 14.35
C ILE A 189 -3.16 4.70 14.05
N SER A 190 -3.22 5.96 13.61
CA SER A 190 -4.45 6.56 13.10
C SER A 190 -4.21 7.32 11.80
N ILE A 191 -5.19 7.23 10.90
CA ILE A 191 -5.26 8.03 9.67
C ILE A 191 -6.41 9.01 9.81
N ASN A 192 -6.11 10.29 9.66
CA ASN A 192 -7.08 11.37 9.68
C ASN A 192 -7.28 11.94 8.26
N PHE A 193 -8.51 11.91 7.76
CA PHE A 193 -8.90 12.49 6.47
C PHE A 193 -9.43 13.91 6.68
N MET A 194 -8.91 14.86 5.90
CA MET A 194 -9.22 16.30 6.02
C MET A 194 -10.06 16.81 4.84
N ASP A 195 -11.12 16.07 4.49
CA ASP A 195 -11.99 16.46 3.39
C ASP A 195 -12.69 17.80 3.68
N ASP A 196 -12.75 18.69 2.69
CA ASP A 196 -13.47 19.97 2.73
C ASP A 196 -14.96 19.80 2.38
#